data_AF-D6ZWW9-F1
#
_entry.id   AF-D6ZWW9-F1
#
_cell.length_a   1.000
_cell.length_b   1.000
_cell.length_c   1.000
_cell.angle_alpha   90.00
_cell.angle_beta   90.00
_cell.angle_gamma   90.00
#
_symmetry.space_group_name_H-M   'P 1'
#
loop_
_entity.id
_entity.type
_entity.pdbx_description
1 polymer ?
#
loop_
_entity_poly.entity_id
_entity_poly.type
_entity_poly.pdbx_seq_one_letter_code
_entity_poly.pdbx_strand_id
1 'polypeptide(L)'
;MNCLRCEIFLGCLRRSAVWRMGMDGALMGFEQEAVSELYASVWGNRSTMQREFTRGAHGEQFVLRELSMKGTQTPSQLASALQASSGRISTVLSSLEKKGWVTRDIDSKDRRIIRVNLTDSGREQSHRMIEEMRSAICWIFSQMGERRTREFVDLVSEFTTYMSICHPGRPRPTAEQVREAFVERDKRVAEHMAAKRAEN
;
A
#
# COMPACT_ATOMS: atom_id res chain seq x y z
N MET A 1 19.96 -4.28 -0.54
CA MET A 1 19.35 -4.11 0.80
C MET A 1 17.84 -3.82 0.79
N ASN A 2 17.09 -4.19 -0.27
CA ASN A 2 15.63 -3.99 -0.35
C ASN A 2 14.80 -5.27 -0.05
N CYS A 3 15.45 -6.41 0.19
CA CYS A 3 14.79 -7.71 0.37
C CYS A 3 13.93 -7.79 1.65
N LEU A 4 14.39 -7.19 2.76
CA LEU A 4 13.69 -7.22 4.06
C LEU A 4 12.40 -6.37 4.10
N ARG A 5 12.17 -5.47 3.14
CA ARG A 5 10.98 -4.59 3.12
C ARG A 5 9.79 -5.19 2.37
N CYS A 6 10.04 -6.11 1.42
CA CYS A 6 8.99 -6.89 0.77
C CYS A 6 8.42 -7.93 1.75
N GLU A 7 9.26 -8.53 2.58
CA GLU A 7 8.85 -9.46 3.64
C GLU A 7 8.08 -8.79 4.79
N ILE A 8 8.28 -7.50 5.06
CA ILE A 8 7.46 -6.77 6.04
C ILE A 8 6.09 -6.44 5.45
N PHE A 9 5.98 -6.09 4.17
CA PHE A 9 4.70 -5.89 3.49
C PHE A 9 3.93 -7.21 3.42
N LEU A 10 4.55 -8.26 2.87
CA LEU A 10 4.00 -9.62 2.82
C LEU A 10 3.83 -10.24 4.22
N GLY A 11 4.62 -9.84 5.22
CA GLY A 11 4.59 -10.32 6.60
C GLY A 11 3.54 -9.65 7.47
N CYS A 12 3.26 -8.35 7.26
CA CYS A 12 2.09 -7.67 7.83
C CYS A 12 0.81 -8.17 7.16
N LEU A 13 0.84 -8.40 5.83
CA LEU A 13 -0.23 -9.08 5.10
C LEU A 13 -0.45 -10.51 5.64
N ARG A 14 0.61 -11.33 5.80
CA ARG A 14 0.55 -12.71 6.35
C ARG A 14 0.16 -12.82 7.82
N ARG A 15 0.43 -11.81 8.65
CA ARG A 15 0.07 -11.80 10.09
C ARG A 15 -1.31 -11.23 10.37
N SER A 16 -1.87 -10.49 9.42
CA SER A 16 -3.26 -10.05 9.50
C SER A 16 -4.17 -11.27 9.31
N ALA A 17 -5.26 -11.35 10.09
CA ALA A 17 -6.23 -12.44 9.99
C ALA A 17 -6.83 -12.63 8.58
N VAL A 18 -6.65 -11.65 7.68
CA VAL A 18 -7.05 -11.68 6.27
C VAL A 18 -6.38 -12.81 5.47
N TRP A 19 -5.17 -13.25 5.83
CA TRP A 19 -4.53 -14.41 5.17
C TRP A 19 -4.89 -15.76 5.80
N ARG A 20 -5.59 -15.78 6.95
CA ARG A 20 -5.93 -17.02 7.68
C ARG A 20 -7.44 -17.29 7.80
N MET A 21 -8.28 -16.31 7.53
CA MET A 21 -9.74 -16.44 7.54
C MET A 21 -10.30 -15.79 6.29
N GLY A 22 -10.69 -16.63 5.33
CA GLY A 22 -11.13 -16.24 4.00
C GLY A 22 -10.81 -17.24 2.88
N MET A 23 -10.28 -18.43 3.22
CA MET A 23 -10.16 -19.58 2.31
C MET A 23 -11.44 -20.43 2.27
N ASP A 24 -12.61 -19.81 2.41
CA ASP A 24 -13.89 -20.51 2.28
C ASP A 24 -14.44 -20.36 0.85
N GLY A 25 -14.08 -21.32 0.00
CA GLY A 25 -15.10 -22.00 -0.81
C GLY A 25 -15.67 -21.30 -2.05
N ALA A 26 -14.95 -20.38 -2.70
CA ALA A 26 -15.26 -20.00 -4.08
C ALA A 26 -13.97 -19.86 -4.90
N LEU A 27 -13.89 -20.63 -5.98
CA LEU A 27 -12.90 -20.60 -7.06
C LEU A 27 -12.04 -19.31 -7.08
N MET A 28 -10.72 -19.45 -6.90
CA MET A 28 -9.76 -18.35 -7.11
C MET A 28 -9.83 -17.90 -8.57
N GLY A 29 -10.62 -16.86 -8.83
CA GLY A 29 -10.74 -16.23 -10.13
C GLY A 29 -9.54 -15.35 -10.43
N PHE A 30 -9.28 -15.11 -11.72
CA PHE A 30 -8.20 -14.22 -12.17
C PHE A 30 -8.33 -12.81 -11.58
N GLU A 31 -9.52 -12.41 -11.14
CA GLU A 31 -9.81 -11.11 -10.54
C GLU A 31 -9.05 -10.92 -9.23
N GLN A 32 -9.06 -11.91 -8.32
CA GLN A 32 -8.38 -11.77 -7.04
C GLN A 32 -6.85 -11.73 -7.22
N GLU A 33 -6.36 -12.54 -8.16
CA GLU A 33 -4.96 -12.53 -8.59
C GLU A 33 -4.56 -11.15 -9.14
N ALA A 34 -5.36 -10.61 -10.07
CA ALA A 34 -5.13 -9.31 -10.67
C ALA A 34 -5.17 -8.17 -9.66
N VAL A 35 -6.05 -8.21 -8.65
CA VAL A 35 -6.09 -7.19 -7.59
C VAL A 35 -4.81 -7.22 -6.76
N SER A 36 -4.32 -8.42 -6.42
CA SER A 36 -3.06 -8.57 -5.69
C SER A 36 -1.88 -7.99 -6.49
N GLU A 37 -1.80 -8.30 -7.79
CA GLU A 37 -0.73 -7.82 -8.67
C GLU A 37 -0.82 -6.31 -8.92
N LEU A 38 -2.03 -5.78 -9.11
CA LEU A 38 -2.28 -4.35 -9.19
C LEU A 38 -1.79 -3.66 -7.91
N TYR A 39 -2.14 -4.19 -6.74
CA TYR A 39 -1.71 -3.62 -5.47
C TYR A 39 -0.20 -3.68 -5.27
N ALA A 40 0.45 -4.79 -5.61
CA ALA A 40 1.91 -4.90 -5.58
C ALA A 40 2.58 -3.88 -6.51
N SER A 41 2.04 -3.69 -7.71
CA SER A 41 2.61 -2.80 -8.73
C SER A 41 2.42 -1.31 -8.41
N VAL A 42 1.24 -0.94 -7.90
CA VAL A 42 0.87 0.45 -7.59
C VAL A 42 1.43 0.90 -6.24
N TRP A 43 1.52 0.02 -5.25
CA TRP A 43 1.95 0.38 -3.90
C TRP A 43 3.34 -0.11 -3.50
N GLY A 44 3.91 -1.10 -4.19
CA GLY A 44 5.30 -1.52 -4.00
C GLY A 44 6.30 -0.45 -4.45
N ASN A 45 5.94 0.35 -5.46
CA ASN A 45 6.73 1.49 -5.93
C ASN A 45 6.19 2.80 -5.36
N ARG A 46 6.61 3.17 -4.14
CA ARG A 46 6.39 4.54 -3.61
C ARG A 46 7.32 5.55 -4.28
N SER A 47 7.17 5.69 -5.58
CA SER A 47 7.90 6.65 -6.39
C SER A 47 7.57 8.08 -5.96
N THR A 48 8.51 9.00 -6.20
CA THR A 48 8.26 10.44 -5.99
C THR A 48 7.09 10.90 -6.85
N MET A 49 6.92 10.34 -8.06
CA MET A 49 5.75 10.60 -8.91
C MET A 49 4.43 10.17 -8.26
N GLN A 50 4.36 8.97 -7.66
CA GLN A 50 3.15 8.49 -6.96
C GLN A 50 2.76 9.44 -5.83
N ARG A 51 3.79 9.87 -5.08
CA ARG A 51 3.67 10.82 -3.98
C ARG A 51 3.12 12.16 -4.44
N GLU A 52 3.59 12.70 -5.55
CA GLU A 52 3.06 13.94 -6.14
C GLU A 52 1.62 13.77 -6.62
N PHE A 53 1.27 12.61 -7.20
CA PHE A 53 -0.10 12.34 -7.64
C PHE A 53 -1.09 12.24 -6.46
N THR A 54 -0.64 11.67 -5.35
CA THR A 54 -1.42 11.56 -4.10
C THR A 54 -1.33 12.78 -3.20
N ARG A 55 -0.65 13.86 -3.62
CA ARG A 55 -0.35 15.04 -2.78
C ARG A 55 -1.59 15.83 -2.33
N GLY A 56 -2.79 15.50 -2.82
CA GLY A 56 -4.07 16.01 -2.31
C GLY A 56 -4.91 14.99 -1.53
N ALA A 57 -4.49 13.72 -1.50
CA ALA A 57 -5.23 12.61 -0.91
C ALA A 57 -4.85 12.46 0.57
N HIS A 58 -5.48 13.29 1.41
CA HIS A 58 -5.17 13.39 2.84
C HIS A 58 -6.40 13.09 3.71
N GLY A 59 -7.21 12.11 3.29
CA GLY A 59 -8.34 11.62 4.08
C GLY A 59 -7.88 10.75 5.25
N GLU A 60 -8.79 10.54 6.21
CA GLU A 60 -8.61 9.64 7.36
C GLU A 60 -8.07 8.26 6.96
N GLN A 61 -8.51 7.76 5.81
CA GLN A 61 -8.11 6.46 5.26
C GLN A 61 -6.62 6.31 5.01
N PHE A 62 -5.96 7.40 4.61
CA PHE A 62 -4.53 7.37 4.35
C PHE A 62 -3.73 7.30 5.66
N VAL A 63 -4.20 7.94 6.73
CA VAL A 63 -3.58 7.86 8.06
C VAL A 63 -3.77 6.46 8.66
N LEU A 64 -4.99 5.92 8.63
CA LEU A 64 -5.26 4.56 9.12
C LEU A 64 -4.40 3.52 8.40
N ARG A 65 -4.34 3.61 7.07
CA ARG A 65 -3.54 2.70 6.25
C ARG A 65 -2.04 2.84 6.53
N GLU A 66 -1.53 4.06 6.65
CA GLU A 66 -0.11 4.27 6.93
C GLU A 66 0.29 3.71 8.31
N LEU A 67 -0.55 3.91 9.34
CA LEU A 67 -0.35 3.33 10.67
C LEU A 67 -0.51 1.80 10.64
N SER A 68 -1.43 1.25 9.85
CA SER A 68 -1.61 -0.21 9.72
C SER A 68 -0.39 -0.88 9.12
N MET A 69 0.32 -0.21 8.20
CA MET A 69 1.49 -0.79 7.53
C MET A 69 2.80 -0.55 8.26
N LYS A 70 2.98 0.61 8.88
CA LYS A 70 4.25 0.98 9.52
C LYS A 70 4.21 0.91 11.05
N GLY A 71 3.04 0.67 11.63
CA GLY A 71 2.82 0.73 13.06
C GLY A 71 2.89 2.15 13.59
N THR A 72 3.23 2.24 14.87
CA THR A 72 3.29 3.46 15.67
C THR A 72 4.18 4.53 15.03
N GLN A 73 3.66 5.75 14.89
CA GLN A 73 4.37 6.88 14.31
C GLN A 73 4.09 8.18 15.05
N THR A 74 4.97 9.16 14.92
CA THR A 74 4.72 10.52 15.41
C THR A 74 3.85 11.31 14.43
N PRO A 75 3.15 12.38 14.87
CA PRO A 75 2.42 13.26 13.96
C PRO A 75 3.30 13.87 12.86
N SER A 76 4.58 14.17 13.15
CA SER A 76 5.52 14.69 12.16
C SER A 76 5.93 13.63 11.12
N GLN A 77 6.07 12.37 11.53
CA GLN A 77 6.31 11.26 10.61
C GLN A 77 5.11 11.05 9.69
N LEU A 78 3.88 11.10 10.22
CA LEU A 78 2.65 11.03 9.42
C LEU A 78 2.53 12.20 8.43
N ALA A 79 2.83 13.43 8.87
CA ALA A 79 2.82 14.62 8.02
C ALA A 79 3.80 14.48 6.85
N SER A 80 5.02 14.03 7.13
CA SER A 80 6.04 13.79 6.10
C SER A 80 5.62 12.66 5.14
N ALA A 81 5.16 11.54 5.69
CA ALA A 81 4.76 10.37 4.89
C ALA A 81 3.59 10.66 3.95
N LEU A 82 2.62 11.46 4.40
CA LEU A 82 1.43 11.82 3.64
C LEU A 82 1.57 13.15 2.90
N GLN A 83 2.72 13.83 3.00
CA GLN A 83 2.97 15.17 2.47
C GLN A 83 1.85 16.17 2.85
N ALA A 84 1.37 16.07 4.08
CA ALA A 84 0.31 16.92 4.61
C ALA A 84 0.89 17.94 5.58
N SER A 85 0.22 19.08 5.73
CA SER A 85 0.59 20.06 6.76
C SER A 85 0.35 19.50 8.17
N SER A 86 1.12 19.95 9.15
CA SER A 86 0.96 19.55 10.56
C SER A 86 -0.45 19.85 11.08
N GLY A 87 -1.03 21.01 10.72
CA GLY A 87 -2.40 21.38 11.09
C GLY A 87 -3.45 20.42 10.52
N ARG A 88 -3.26 19.97 9.28
CA ARG A 88 -4.14 18.98 8.65
C ARG A 88 -4.03 17.62 9.33
N ILE A 89 -2.82 17.13 9.57
CA ILE A 89 -2.61 15.88 10.31
C ILE A 89 -3.25 15.95 11.69
N SER A 90 -3.07 17.07 12.41
CA SER A 90 -3.71 17.26 13.72
C SER A 90 -5.24 17.15 13.64
N THR A 91 -5.85 17.78 12.63
CA THR A 91 -7.30 17.71 12.39
C THR A 91 -7.76 16.29 12.12
N VAL A 92 -7.05 15.57 11.25
CA VAL A 92 -7.38 14.17 10.92
C VAL A 92 -7.23 13.27 12.14
N LEU A 93 -6.14 13.41 12.90
CA LEU A 93 -5.91 12.64 14.13
C LEU A 93 -7.00 12.88 15.17
N SER A 94 -7.44 14.13 15.35
CA SER A 94 -8.54 14.44 16.27
C SER A 94 -9.86 13.82 15.85
N SER A 95 -10.15 13.77 14.54
CA SER A 95 -11.32 13.06 14.03
C SER A 95 -11.23 11.55 14.25
N LEU A 96 -10.06 10.96 13.99
CA LEU A 96 -9.81 9.53 14.19
C LEU A 96 -9.88 9.11 15.67
N GLU A 97 -9.38 9.95 16.58
CA GLU A 97 -9.51 9.71 18.02
C GLU A 97 -10.95 9.81 18.50
N LYS A 98 -11.71 10.80 18.01
CA LYS A 98 -13.14 10.93 18.32
C LYS A 98 -13.92 9.69 17.89
N LYS A 99 -13.50 9.04 16.80
CA LYS A 99 -14.04 7.76 16.31
C LYS A 99 -13.51 6.54 17.06
N GLY A 100 -12.55 6.73 17.96
CA GLY A 100 -11.91 5.66 18.73
C GLY A 100 -10.99 4.78 17.90
N TRP A 101 -10.55 5.22 16.71
CA TRP A 101 -9.72 4.41 15.80
C TRP A 101 -8.22 4.59 16.01
N VAL A 102 -7.80 5.67 16.68
CA VAL A 102 -6.39 5.89 17.05
C VAL A 102 -6.30 6.36 18.50
N THR A 103 -5.11 6.22 19.09
CA THR A 103 -4.71 6.87 20.35
C THR A 103 -3.48 7.73 20.13
N ARG A 104 -3.37 8.85 20.86
CA ARG A 104 -2.15 9.63 21.02
C ARG A 104 -1.62 9.49 22.44
N ASP A 105 -0.49 8.82 22.57
CA ASP A 105 0.15 8.57 23.84
C ASP A 105 1.46 9.35 23.92
N ILE A 106 1.74 9.92 25.09
CA ILE A 106 3.04 10.54 25.37
C ILE A 106 4.04 9.39 25.59
N ASP A 107 5.18 9.45 24.92
CA ASP A 107 6.24 8.45 25.06
C ASP A 107 6.75 8.42 26.52
N SER A 108 6.86 7.21 27.07
CA SER A 108 7.24 6.99 28.47
C SER A 108 8.70 7.32 28.77
N LYS A 109 9.57 7.36 27.75
CA LYS A 109 11.00 7.68 27.86
C LYS A 109 11.28 9.14 27.55
N ASP A 110 10.52 9.75 26.64
CA ASP A 110 10.60 11.18 26.35
C ASP A 110 9.21 11.82 26.26
N ARG A 111 8.84 12.57 27.29
CA ARG A 111 7.54 13.24 27.39
C ARG A 111 7.28 14.29 26.32
N ARG A 112 8.30 14.66 25.52
CA ARG A 112 8.16 15.58 24.38
C ARG A 112 7.65 14.88 23.12
N ILE A 113 7.68 13.53 23.09
CA ILE A 113 7.29 12.75 21.93
C ILE A 113 5.85 12.27 22.09
N ILE A 114 5.03 12.53 21.07
CA ILE A 114 3.67 11.98 20.94
C ILE A 114 3.71 10.84 19.94
N ARG A 115 3.20 9.68 20.34
CA ARG A 115 3.04 8.50 19.49
C ARG A 115 1.58 8.29 19.14
N VAL A 116 1.32 8.05 17.87
CA VAL A 116 0.01 7.69 17.35
C VAL A 116 -0.03 6.19 17.12
N ASN A 117 -1.03 5.53 17.69
CA ASN A 117 -1.28 4.09 17.54
C ASN A 117 -2.67 3.84 16.97
N LEU A 118 -2.84 2.71 16.26
CA LEU A 118 -4.18 2.19 15.98
C LEU A 118 -4.72 1.49 17.23
N THR A 119 -5.99 1.70 17.51
CA THR A 119 -6.77 0.84 18.40
C THR A 119 -7.15 -0.47 17.70
N ASP A 120 -7.75 -1.41 18.42
CA ASP A 120 -8.33 -2.61 17.81
C ASP A 120 -9.43 -2.24 16.81
N SER A 121 -10.36 -1.35 17.19
CA SER A 121 -11.41 -0.87 16.28
C SER A 121 -10.85 -0.09 15.08
N GLY A 122 -9.72 0.61 15.24
CA GLY A 122 -9.02 1.25 14.14
C GLY A 122 -8.37 0.26 13.17
N ARG A 123 -7.81 -0.85 13.68
CA ARG A 123 -7.31 -1.95 12.85
C ARG A 123 -8.46 -2.59 12.07
N GLU A 124 -9.56 -2.92 12.75
CA GLU A 124 -10.76 -3.48 12.12
C GLU A 124 -11.34 -2.54 11.06
N GLN A 125 -11.40 -1.23 11.34
CA GLN A 125 -11.82 -0.25 10.35
C GLN A 125 -10.88 -0.27 9.15
N SER A 126 -9.56 -0.16 9.35
CA SER A 126 -8.59 -0.19 8.25
C SER A 126 -8.74 -1.46 7.41
N HIS A 127 -9.03 -2.60 8.03
CA HIS A 127 -9.30 -3.85 7.33
C HIS A 127 -10.57 -3.79 6.48
N ARG A 128 -11.69 -3.34 7.05
CA ARG A 128 -12.97 -3.19 6.31
C ARG A 128 -12.80 -2.31 5.07
N MET A 129 -12.12 -1.19 5.22
CA MET A 129 -11.83 -0.26 4.12
C MET A 129 -11.07 -0.92 2.97
N ILE A 130 -10.08 -1.75 3.30
CA ILE A 130 -9.27 -2.47 2.31
C ILE A 130 -10.12 -3.53 1.61
N GLU A 131 -10.95 -4.26 2.35
CA GLU A 131 -11.80 -5.30 1.79
C GLU A 131 -12.92 -4.76 0.90
N GLU A 132 -13.56 -3.66 1.29
CA GLU A 132 -14.56 -2.98 0.45
C GLU A 132 -13.94 -2.55 -0.88
N MET A 133 -12.75 -1.95 -0.84
CA MET A 133 -12.02 -1.56 -2.05
C MET A 133 -11.62 -2.79 -2.89
N ARG A 134 -11.09 -3.83 -2.25
CA ARG A 134 -10.71 -5.08 -2.93
C ARG A 134 -11.90 -5.71 -3.64
N SER A 135 -13.04 -5.80 -2.96
CA SER A 135 -14.30 -6.32 -3.50
C SER A 135 -14.76 -5.54 -4.74
N ALA A 136 -14.74 -4.21 -4.66
CA ALA A 136 -15.10 -3.34 -5.78
C ALA A 136 -14.17 -3.55 -6.99
N ILE A 137 -12.85 -3.65 -6.79
CA ILE A 137 -11.91 -3.86 -7.90
C ILE A 137 -12.06 -5.27 -8.48
N CYS A 138 -12.23 -6.30 -7.65
CA CYS A 138 -12.52 -7.65 -8.14
C CYS A 138 -13.77 -7.66 -9.03
N TRP A 139 -14.83 -6.96 -8.60
CA TRP A 139 -16.02 -6.82 -9.43
C TRP A 139 -15.71 -6.12 -10.75
N ILE A 140 -14.95 -5.02 -10.76
CA ILE A 140 -14.53 -4.33 -12.01
C ILE A 140 -13.77 -5.29 -12.93
N PHE A 141 -12.82 -6.06 -12.41
CA PHE A 141 -12.05 -7.04 -13.19
C PHE A 141 -12.91 -8.16 -13.76
N SER A 142 -13.93 -8.61 -13.02
CA SER A 142 -14.89 -9.58 -13.56
C SER A 142 -15.62 -9.02 -14.78
N GLN A 143 -15.96 -7.73 -14.79
CA GLN A 143 -16.61 -7.06 -15.93
C GLN A 143 -15.65 -6.84 -17.10
N MET A 144 -14.36 -6.69 -16.84
CA MET A 144 -13.34 -6.54 -17.87
C MET A 144 -12.99 -7.87 -18.55
N GLY A 145 -13.14 -8.99 -17.84
CA GLY A 145 -12.74 -10.32 -18.28
C GLY A 145 -11.23 -10.55 -18.14
N GLU A 146 -10.83 -11.83 -18.21
CA GLU A 146 -9.47 -12.26 -17.86
C GLU A 146 -8.38 -11.61 -18.71
N ARG A 147 -8.49 -11.73 -20.04
CA ARG A 147 -7.45 -11.25 -20.96
C ARG A 147 -7.17 -9.76 -20.77
N ARG A 148 -8.23 -8.93 -20.74
CA ARG A 148 -8.10 -7.47 -20.57
C ARG A 148 -7.59 -7.09 -19.18
N THR A 149 -7.99 -7.84 -18.16
CA THR A 149 -7.52 -7.62 -16.80
C THR A 149 -6.02 -7.88 -16.68
N ARG A 150 -5.54 -9.01 -17.22
CA ARG A 150 -4.09 -9.32 -17.24
C ARG A 150 -3.30 -8.25 -18.00
N GLU A 151 -3.77 -7.87 -19.20
CA GLU A 151 -3.16 -6.78 -19.99
C GLU A 151 -3.14 -5.45 -19.22
N PHE A 152 -4.22 -5.11 -18.53
CA PHE A 152 -4.28 -3.89 -17.72
C PHE A 152 -3.27 -3.91 -16.57
N VAL A 153 -3.19 -5.01 -15.82
CA VAL A 153 -2.23 -5.16 -14.71
C VAL A 153 -0.80 -5.04 -15.21
N ASP A 154 -0.48 -5.65 -16.35
CA ASP A 154 0.85 -5.54 -16.97
C ASP A 154 1.21 -4.11 -17.37
N LEU A 155 0.28 -3.40 -18.02
CA LEU A 155 0.46 -1.99 -18.41
C LEU A 155 0.59 -1.07 -17.20
N VAL A 156 -0.18 -1.31 -16.14
CA VAL A 156 -0.03 -0.56 -14.88
C VAL A 156 1.33 -0.83 -14.25
N SER A 157 1.80 -2.09 -14.26
CA SER A 157 3.12 -2.45 -13.74
C SER A 157 4.27 -1.81 -14.53
N GLU A 158 4.14 -1.73 -15.85
CA GLU A 158 5.05 -0.98 -16.72
C GLU A 158 5.04 0.51 -16.36
N PHE A 159 3.85 1.12 -16.30
CA PHE A 159 3.69 2.53 -15.96
C PHE A 159 4.29 2.88 -14.59
N THR A 160 4.02 2.08 -13.55
CA THR A 160 4.55 2.31 -12.20
C THR A 160 6.06 2.10 -12.12
N THR A 161 6.63 1.27 -13.00
CA THR A 161 8.08 1.11 -13.14
C THR A 161 8.72 2.38 -13.69
N TYR A 162 8.16 2.98 -14.74
CA TYR A 162 8.61 4.30 -15.22
C TYR A 162 8.44 5.40 -14.17
N MET A 163 7.32 5.42 -13.45
CA MET A 163 7.12 6.36 -12.35
C MET A 163 8.20 6.23 -11.28
N SER A 164 8.74 5.04 -11.02
CA SER A 164 9.77 4.80 -10.01
C SER A 164 11.10 5.48 -10.28
N ILE A 165 11.44 5.68 -11.55
CA ILE A 165 12.70 6.30 -11.99
C ILE A 165 12.52 7.72 -12.52
N CYS A 166 11.32 8.10 -12.94
CA CYS A 166 11.02 9.46 -13.41
C CYS A 166 10.63 10.35 -12.22
N HIS A 167 11.20 11.55 -12.12
CA HIS A 167 10.91 12.49 -11.02
C HIS A 167 10.68 13.91 -11.56
N PRO A 168 9.65 14.64 -11.08
CA PRO A 168 9.45 16.04 -11.46
C PRO A 168 10.67 16.91 -11.13
N GLY A 169 11.04 17.81 -12.05
CA GLY A 169 12.18 18.72 -11.87
C GLY A 169 13.57 18.09 -12.00
N ARG A 170 13.67 16.80 -12.33
CA ARG A 170 14.95 16.12 -12.64
C ARG A 170 15.04 15.77 -14.13
N PRO A 171 16.27 15.57 -14.67
CA PRO A 171 16.44 15.05 -16.03
C PRO A 171 15.71 13.72 -16.22
N ARG A 172 15.33 13.43 -17.48
CA ARG A 172 14.71 12.14 -17.82
C ARG A 172 15.72 11.00 -17.59
N PRO A 173 15.26 9.81 -17.15
CA PRO A 173 16.14 8.67 -16.93
C PRO A 173 16.87 8.27 -18.21
N THR A 174 18.11 7.80 -18.07
CA THR A 174 18.88 7.25 -19.20
C THR A 174 18.33 5.89 -19.63
N ALA A 175 18.66 5.45 -20.85
CA ALA A 175 18.27 4.12 -21.34
C ALA A 175 18.78 2.99 -20.43
N GLU A 176 19.94 3.18 -19.79
CA GLU A 176 20.49 2.23 -18.82
C GLU A 176 19.66 2.15 -17.54
N GLN A 177 19.29 3.29 -16.96
CA GLN A 177 18.41 3.35 -15.79
C GLN A 177 17.04 2.73 -16.05
N VAL A 178 16.52 2.90 -17.28
CA VAL A 178 15.28 2.24 -17.70
C VAL A 178 15.47 0.73 -17.72
N ARG A 179 16.49 0.20 -18.42
CA ARG A 179 16.75 -1.26 -18.42
C ARG A 179 16.88 -1.84 -17.03
N GLU A 180 17.66 -1.22 -16.15
CA GLU A 180 17.85 -1.67 -14.76
C GLU A 180 16.52 -1.75 -14.01
N ALA A 181 15.66 -0.74 -14.14
CA ALA A 181 14.34 -0.74 -13.49
C ALA A 181 13.43 -1.87 -13.98
N PHE A 182 13.50 -2.20 -15.27
CA PHE A 182 12.74 -3.32 -15.86
C PHE A 182 13.31 -4.69 -15.49
N VAL A 183 14.63 -4.84 -15.38
CA VAL A 183 15.23 -6.06 -14.82
C VAL A 183 14.74 -6.31 -13.40
N GLU A 184 14.72 -5.27 -12.55
CA GLU A 184 14.17 -5.38 -11.19
C GLU A 184 12.66 -5.63 -11.18
N ARG A 185 11.91 -5.08 -12.14
CA ARG A 185 10.47 -5.40 -12.31
C ARG A 185 10.27 -6.87 -12.62
N ASP A 186 10.97 -7.38 -13.62
CA ASP A 186 10.79 -8.74 -14.10
C ASP A 186 11.21 -9.75 -13.03
N LYS A 187 12.25 -9.45 -12.26
CA LYS A 187 12.61 -10.24 -11.08
C LYS A 187 11.49 -10.30 -10.05
N ARG A 188 10.88 -9.16 -9.69
CA ARG A 188 9.74 -9.13 -8.75
C ARG A 188 8.54 -9.92 -9.27
N VAL A 189 8.23 -9.80 -10.57
CA VAL A 189 7.13 -10.54 -11.21
C VAL A 189 7.42 -12.05 -11.18
N ALA A 190 8.64 -12.46 -11.51
CA ALA A 190 9.05 -13.86 -11.46
C ALA A 190 9.00 -14.45 -10.04
N GLU A 191 9.44 -13.71 -9.02
CA GLU A 191 9.34 -14.11 -7.61
C GLU A 191 7.87 -14.26 -7.17
N HIS A 192 6.99 -13.34 -7.58
CA HIS A 192 5.56 -13.42 -7.27
C HIS A 192 4.90 -14.64 -7.93
N MET A 193 5.21 -14.91 -9.20
CA MET A 193 4.73 -16.08 -9.93
C MET A 193 5.26 -17.39 -9.34
N ALA A 194 6.52 -17.42 -8.89
CA ALA A 194 7.13 -18.58 -8.26
C ALA A 194 6.53 -18.89 -6.89
N ALA A 195 6.26 -17.87 -6.07
CA ALA A 195 5.58 -18.03 -4.78
C ALA A 195 4.18 -18.66 -4.94
N LYS A 196 3.42 -18.25 -5.95
CA LYS A 196 2.11 -18.82 -6.27
C LYS A 196 2.16 -20.28 -6.72
N ARG A 197 3.19 -20.66 -7.50
CA ARG A 197 3.37 -22.07 -7.92
C ARG A 197 3.72 -23.01 -6.77
N ALA A 198 4.23 -22.48 -5.66
CA ALA A 198 4.54 -23.27 -4.46
C ALA A 198 3.36 -23.39 -3.49
N GLU A 199 2.27 -22.64 -3.70
CA GLU A 199 1.04 -22.66 -2.88
C GLU A 199 -0.08 -23.53 -3.49
N ASN A 200 0.09 -23.99 -4.74
CA ASN A 200 -0.75 -25.00 -5.42
C ASN A 200 -0.08 -26.37 -5.40
#